data_AF-A0A1V5XU98-F1
#
_entry.id   AF-A0A1V5XU98-F1
#
_cell.length_a   1.000
_cell.length_b   1.000
_cell.length_c   1.000
_cell.angle_alpha   90.00
_cell.angle_beta   90.00
_cell.angle_gamma   90.00
#
_symmetry.space_group_name_H-M   'P 1'
#
loop_
_entity.id
_entity.type
_entity.pdbx_description
1 polymer ?
#
loop_
_entity_poly.entity_id
_entity_poly.type
_entity_poly.pdbx_seq_one_letter_code
_entity_poly.pdbx_strand_id
1 'polypeptide(L)'
;MVTDHVHMCISIPPKFPVASIIGFIKGKSTIAIARQFCGKERNFLGEHFWARGYAVSTVGYELDKIRAYILNRRALNTPNLEHSKSLIEVGRVNRL
;
A
#
# COMPACT_ATOMS: atom_id res chain seq x y z
N MET A 1 4.09 -11.49 -15.35
CA MET A 1 5.07 -10.41 -15.11
C MET A 1 5.18 -10.20 -13.62
N VAL A 2 6.39 -10.18 -13.08
CA VAL A 2 6.66 -10.24 -11.62
C VAL A 2 5.98 -9.07 -10.92
N THR A 3 5.03 -9.34 -10.02
CA THR A 3 4.35 -8.36 -9.17
C THR A 3 5.28 -7.95 -8.04
N ASP A 4 6.29 -7.14 -8.37
CA ASP A 4 7.28 -6.63 -7.42
C ASP A 4 6.83 -5.33 -6.74
N HIS A 5 5.56 -4.95 -6.86
CA HIS A 5 5.03 -3.71 -6.31
C HIS A 5 3.56 -3.88 -5.89
N VAL A 6 3.14 -3.10 -4.90
CA VAL A 6 1.78 -3.18 -4.33
C VAL A 6 1.03 -1.86 -4.50
N HIS A 7 -0.08 -1.92 -5.22
CA HIS A 7 -1.06 -0.83 -5.37
C HIS A 7 -2.16 -0.96 -4.30
N MET A 8 -2.51 0.13 -3.63
CA MET A 8 -3.59 0.19 -2.63
C MET A 8 -4.43 1.44 -2.84
N CYS A 9 -5.76 1.34 -2.79
CA CYS A 9 -6.63 2.51 -2.72
C CYS A 9 -7.11 2.67 -1.30
N ILE A 10 -6.73 3.76 -0.65
CA ILE A 10 -7.11 4.02 0.74
C ILE A 10 -7.71 5.41 0.90
N SER A 11 -8.70 5.51 1.79
CA SER A 11 -9.28 6.78 2.20
C SER A 11 -8.48 7.33 3.37
N ILE A 12 -7.84 8.48 3.19
CA ILE A 12 -7.04 9.13 4.23
C ILE A 12 -7.78 10.40 4.67
N PRO A 13 -8.15 10.52 5.96
CA PRO A 13 -8.67 11.77 6.48
C PRO A 13 -7.62 12.88 6.31
N PRO A 14 -8.02 14.10 5.90
CA PRO A 14 -7.08 15.19 5.59
C PRO A 14 -6.26 15.66 6.80
N LYS A 15 -6.69 15.28 8.02
CA LYS A 15 -5.96 15.52 9.28
C LYS A 15 -4.60 14.80 9.33
N PHE A 16 -4.45 13.69 8.61
CA PHE A 16 -3.25 12.85 8.72
C PHE A 16 -2.36 12.99 7.49
N PRO A 17 -1.04 13.21 7.68
CA PRO A 17 -0.11 13.20 6.56
C PRO A 17 -0.04 11.83 5.90
N VAL A 18 -0.12 11.82 4.56
CA VAL A 18 -0.06 10.58 3.77
C VAL A 18 1.22 9.80 4.03
N ALA A 19 2.36 10.49 4.17
CA ALA A 19 3.66 9.90 4.48
C ALA A 19 3.64 9.07 5.78
N SER A 20 2.96 9.56 6.83
CA SER A 20 2.88 8.89 8.12
C SER A 20 2.10 7.59 8.03
N ILE A 21 0.98 7.59 7.31
CA ILE A 21 0.14 6.41 7.10
C ILE A 21 0.89 5.36 6.28
N ILE A 22 1.56 5.78 5.20
CA ILE A 22 2.34 4.85 4.36
C ILE A 22 3.52 4.28 5.14
N GLY A 23 4.24 5.11 5.90
CA GLY A 23 5.33 4.65 6.76
C GLY A 23 4.85 3.61 7.77
N PHE A 24 3.69 3.82 8.38
CA PHE A 24 3.06 2.86 9.29
C PHE A 24 2.72 1.54 8.60
N ILE A 25 2.06 1.59 7.42
CA ILE A 25 1.69 0.40 6.64
C ILE A 25 2.94 -0.40 6.26
N LYS A 26 3.98 0.28 5.72
CA LYS A 26 5.23 -0.36 5.31
C LYS A 26 5.96 -0.98 6.50
N GLY A 27 6.05 -0.26 7.63
CA GLY A 27 6.71 -0.76 8.84
C GLY A 27 6.00 -1.98 9.44
N LYS A 28 4.68 -1.92 9.61
CA LYS A 28 3.91 -3.01 10.21
C LYS A 28 3.86 -4.25 9.32
N SER A 29 3.73 -4.07 8.01
CA SER A 29 3.74 -5.18 7.06
C SER A 29 5.10 -5.88 7.00
N THR A 30 6.23 -5.16 7.02
CA THR A 30 7.56 -5.77 7.11
C THR A 30 7.67 -6.68 8.34
N ILE A 31 7.22 -6.20 9.51
CA ILE A 31 7.26 -6.98 10.76
C ILE A 31 6.36 -8.22 10.65
N ALA A 32 5.13 -8.05 10.13
CA ALA A 32 4.19 -9.15 9.96
C ALA A 32 4.76 -10.24 9.03
N ILE A 33 5.33 -9.82 7.90
CA ILE A 33 5.89 -10.74 6.90
C ILE A 33 7.11 -11.48 7.45
N ALA A 34 8.02 -10.76 8.10
CA ALA A 34 9.22 -11.37 8.67
C ALA A 34 8.88 -12.44 9.73
N ARG A 35 7.83 -12.18 10.54
CA ARG A 35 7.35 -13.15 11.53
C ARG A 35 6.60 -14.32 10.90
N GLN A 36 5.71 -14.08 9.94
CA GLN A 36 4.82 -15.11 9.39
C GLN A 36 5.49 -15.98 8.33
N PHE A 37 6.38 -15.41 7.51
CA PHE A 37 6.91 -16.09 6.32
C PHE A 37 8.42 -16.30 6.35
N CYS A 38 9.17 -15.51 7.11
CA CYS A 38 10.62 -15.67 7.22
C CYS A 38 11.06 -16.39 8.51
N GLY A 39 10.13 -16.73 9.40
CA GLY A 39 10.42 -17.39 10.68
C GLY A 39 11.27 -16.55 11.64
N LYS A 40 11.32 -15.23 11.43
CA LYS A 40 12.16 -14.31 12.22
C LYS A 40 11.31 -13.65 13.31
N GLU A 41 11.50 -14.09 14.55
CA GLU A 41 10.78 -13.54 15.70
C GLU A 41 11.43 -12.25 16.27
N ARG A 42 12.76 -12.10 16.14
CA ARG A 42 13.57 -10.99 16.71
C ARG A 42 14.79 -10.64 15.83
N ASN A 43 15.37 -9.46 16.04
CA ASN A 43 16.61 -8.95 15.41
C ASN A 43 16.59 -8.82 13.87
N PHE A 44 15.77 -7.89 13.37
CA PHE A 44 15.72 -7.49 11.96
C PHE A 44 16.86 -6.50 11.63
N LEU A 45 18.10 -6.97 11.54
CA LEU A 45 19.24 -6.12 11.21
C LEU A 45 19.51 -6.14 9.70
N GLY A 46 19.26 -5.00 9.03
CA GLY A 46 19.68 -4.75 7.64
C GLY A 46 18.75 -5.23 6.52
N GLU A 47 17.66 -5.93 6.85
CA GLU A 47 16.71 -6.42 5.85
C GLU A 47 15.61 -5.40 5.54
N HIS A 48 15.44 -5.09 4.25
CA HIS A 48 14.48 -4.10 3.78
C HIS A 48 13.45 -4.75 2.86
N PHE A 49 12.28 -5.13 3.38
CA PHE A 49 11.20 -5.69 2.57
C PHE A 49 10.63 -4.69 1.54
N TRP A 50 10.59 -3.40 1.88
CA TRP A 50 10.14 -2.35 0.98
C TRP A 50 11.29 -1.46 0.51
N ALA A 51 11.23 -0.98 -0.73
CA ALA A 51 12.04 0.13 -1.20
C ALA A 51 11.76 1.41 -0.38
N ARG A 52 12.71 2.36 -0.33
CA ARG A 52 12.54 3.60 0.47
C ARG A 52 11.36 4.46 0.00
N GLY A 53 11.14 4.55 -1.31
CA GLY A 53 10.11 5.39 -1.92
C GLY A 53 8.70 4.78 -1.90
N TYR A 54 7.71 5.63 -2.20
CA TYR A 54 6.32 5.29 -2.46
C TYR A 54 5.77 6.31 -3.47
N ALA A 55 4.71 5.97 -4.20
CA ALA A 55 4.03 6.90 -5.09
C ALA A 55 2.58 7.11 -4.66
N VAL A 56 2.10 8.35 -4.77
CA VAL A 56 0.73 8.72 -4.39
C VAL A 56 0.12 9.50 -5.54
N SER A 57 -1.09 9.10 -5.93
CA SER A 57 -1.98 9.89 -6.75
C SER A 57 -3.21 10.23 -5.90
N THR A 58 -3.42 11.52 -5.66
CA THR A 58 -4.68 11.98 -5.08
C THR A 58 -5.78 11.83 -6.12
N VAL A 59 -6.92 11.27 -5.72
CA VAL A 59 -8.06 11.06 -6.61
C VAL A 59 -9.18 11.98 -6.17
N GLY A 60 -9.34 13.08 -6.91
CA GLY A 60 -10.51 13.93 -6.82
C GLY A 60 -11.58 13.47 -7.81
N TYR A 61 -12.80 13.28 -7.33
CA TYR A 61 -14.07 13.22 -8.08
C TYR A 61 -14.30 12.05 -9.08
N GLU A 62 -13.28 11.46 -9.72
CA GLU A 62 -13.48 10.38 -10.70
C GLU A 62 -13.28 8.96 -10.12
N LEU A 63 -14.08 8.62 -9.12
CA LEU A 63 -14.00 7.34 -8.39
C LEU A 63 -14.23 6.11 -9.26
N ASP A 64 -15.12 6.19 -10.26
CA ASP A 64 -15.57 5.00 -11.01
C ASP A 64 -14.56 4.52 -12.05
N LYS A 65 -13.82 5.43 -12.70
CA LYS A 65 -12.74 5.08 -13.64
C LYS A 65 -11.58 4.37 -12.92
N ILE A 66 -11.25 4.80 -11.71
CA ILE A 66 -10.15 4.22 -10.93
C ILE A 66 -10.57 2.92 -10.24
N ARG A 67 -11.83 2.83 -9.78
CA ARG A 67 -12.41 1.54 -9.39
C ARG A 67 -12.29 0.55 -10.54
N ALA A 68 -12.66 0.91 -11.76
CA ALA A 68 -12.53 0.06 -12.93
C ALA A 68 -11.06 -0.30 -13.25
N TYR A 69 -10.11 0.63 -13.14
CA TYR A 69 -8.67 0.35 -13.31
C TYR A 69 -8.12 -0.62 -12.26
N ILE A 70 -8.52 -0.48 -10.99
CA ILE A 70 -8.11 -1.36 -9.91
C ILE A 70 -8.82 -2.71 -10.04
N LEU A 71 -10.11 -2.74 -10.36
CA LEU A 71 -10.92 -3.94 -10.60
C LEU A 71 -10.39 -4.76 -11.78
N ASN A 72 -10.06 -4.11 -12.90
CA ASN A 72 -9.42 -4.77 -14.04
C ASN A 72 -8.02 -5.29 -13.71
N ARG A 73 -7.33 -4.72 -12.72
CA ARG A 73 -6.02 -5.17 -12.25
C ARG A 73 -6.11 -6.21 -11.11
N ARG A 74 -7.22 -6.26 -10.36
CA ARG A 74 -7.54 -7.12 -9.22
C ARG A 74 -9.06 -7.24 -9.10
N ALA A 75 -9.66 -8.34 -9.51
CA ALA A 75 -11.11 -8.55 -9.38
C ALA A 75 -11.61 -8.41 -7.89
N LEU A 76 -12.84 -7.88 -7.75
CA LEU A 76 -13.77 -7.86 -6.58
C LEU A 76 -13.89 -6.59 -5.68
N ASN A 77 -14.98 -5.85 -5.96
CA ASN A 77 -16.06 -5.26 -5.14
C ASN A 77 -15.83 -4.56 -3.78
N THR A 78 -16.29 -3.29 -3.67
CA THR A 78 -17.16 -2.75 -2.58
C THR A 78 -17.64 -1.30 -2.92
N PRO A 79 -18.95 -0.98 -2.83
CA PRO A 79 -19.47 0.35 -3.11
C PRO A 79 -19.96 1.05 -1.83
N ASN A 80 -19.11 1.87 -1.20
CA ASN A 80 -19.48 3.19 -0.67
C ASN A 80 -18.28 3.80 0.05
N LEU A 81 -17.83 4.99 -0.37
CA LEU A 81 -17.06 5.93 0.48
C LEU A 81 -16.81 7.17 -0.37
N GLU A 82 -17.45 8.28 -0.05
CA GLU A 82 -17.26 9.57 -0.70
C GLU A 82 -16.52 10.52 0.24
N HIS A 83 -15.23 10.31 0.45
CA HIS A 83 -14.33 11.34 0.99
C HIS A 83 -12.92 11.05 0.46
N SER A 84 -12.21 12.10 0.01
CA SER A 84 -10.83 12.12 -0.52
C SER A 84 -10.10 10.77 -0.49
N LYS A 85 -10.13 10.04 -1.61
CA LYS A 85 -9.40 8.78 -1.75
C LYS A 85 -8.05 9.05 -2.39
N SER A 86 -7.02 8.41 -1.86
CA SER A 86 -5.69 8.43 -2.45
C SER A 86 -5.40 7.04 -2.99
N LEU A 87 -5.07 6.95 -4.28
CA LEU A 87 -4.45 5.76 -4.84
C LEU A 87 -2.97 5.83 -4.47
N ILE A 88 -2.52 4.83 -3.72
CA ILE A 88 -1.17 4.79 -3.16
C ILE A 88 -0.50 3.52 -3.67
N GLU A 89 0.61 3.71 -4.36
CA GLU A 89 1.56 2.64 -4.60
C GLU A 89 2.53 2.60 -3.42
N VAL A 90 2.41 1.53 -2.62
CA VAL A 90 3.20 1.36 -1.39
C VAL A 90 4.69 1.10 -1.68
N GLY A 91 5.01 0.92 -2.97
CA GLY A 91 6.37 0.86 -3.51
C GLY A 91 6.77 -0.55 -3.89
N ARG A 92 8.00 -0.66 -4.41
CA ARG A 92 8.60 -1.94 -4.80
C ARG A 92 8.90 -2.78 -3.58
N VAL A 93 8.49 -4.04 -3.61
CA VAL A 93 8.88 -5.10 -2.68
C VAL A 93 10.27 -5.57 -3.08
N ASN A 94 11.23 -5.44 -2.18
CA ASN A 94 12.53 -6.06 -2.36
C ASN A 94 12.42 -7.54 -1.98
N ARG A 95 13.27 -8.36 -2.59
CA ARG A 95 13.45 -9.73 -2.14
C ARG A 95 14.20 -9.68 -0.80
N LEU A 96 13.54 -10.15 0.26
CA LEU A 96 14.20 -10.48 1.53
C LEU A 96 15.14 -11.67 1.34
#